data_AF-A0A844SL44-F1
#
_entry.id   AF-A0A844SL44-F1
#
_cell.length_a   1.000
_cell.length_b   1.000
_cell.length_c   1.000
_cell.angle_alpha   90.00
_cell.angle_beta   90.00
_cell.angle_gamma   90.00
#
_symmetry.space_group_name_H-M   'P 1'
#
loop_
_entity.id
_entity.type
_entity.pdbx_description
1 polymer ?
#
loop_
_entity_poly.entity_id
_entity_poly.type
_entity_poly.pdbx_seq_one_letter_code
_entity_poly.pdbx_strand_id
1 'polypeptide(L)' 'MPNEEGMVLPDIGSVQEEAVKALADMVHGAGKKSAGLIQMAIEIRDDDGPVMQIRFAFDVVRLR' A
#
# COMPACT_ATOMS: atom_id res chain seq x y z
N MET A 1 11.12 6.38 16.80
CA MET A 1 10.22 5.22 16.61
C MET A 1 9.19 5.66 15.60
N PRO A 2 9.05 4.99 14.44
CA PRO A 2 7.96 5.33 13.51
C PRO A 2 6.65 5.03 14.22
N ASN A 3 5.68 5.92 14.08
CA ASN A 3 4.44 5.91 14.81
C ASN A 3 3.55 4.82 14.19
N GLU A 4 3.51 3.64 14.80
CA GLU A 4 2.67 2.51 14.42
C GLU A 4 1.21 2.72 14.87
N GLU A 5 0.63 3.89 14.58
CA GLU A 5 -0.81 4.06 14.73
C GLU A 5 -1.51 3.38 13.55
N GLY A 6 -1.81 2.09 13.71
CA GLY A 6 -2.70 1.37 12.81
C GLY A 6 -4.09 2.03 12.80
N MET A 7 -4.65 2.26 11.62
CA MET A 7 -6.01 2.78 11.48
C MET A 7 -7.00 1.64 11.73
N VAL A 8 -7.90 1.80 12.70
CA VAL A 8 -8.99 0.85 12.95
C VAL A 8 -10.11 1.13 11.98
N LEU A 9 -10.48 0.12 11.18
CA LEU A 9 -11.51 0.23 10.15
C LEU A 9 -12.72 -0.63 10.54
N PRO A 10 -13.96 -0.13 10.39
CA PRO A 10 -15.15 -0.75 10.96
C PRO A 10 -15.63 -1.99 10.21
N ASP A 11 -15.24 -2.16 8.94
CA ASP A 11 -15.64 -3.28 8.09
C ASP A 11 -14.63 -3.53 6.96
N ILE A 12 -14.79 -4.67 6.27
CA ILE A 12 -13.90 -5.10 5.19
C ILE A 12 -13.94 -4.17 3.95
N GLY A 13 -15.05 -3.44 3.73
CA GLY A 13 -15.15 -2.46 2.66
C GLY A 13 -14.29 -1.23 2.95
N SER A 14 -14.37 -0.73 4.19
CA SER A 14 -13.53 0.37 4.69
C SER A 14 -12.05 0.02 4.63
N VAL A 15 -11.71 -1.23 4.94
CA VAL A 15 -10.38 -1.82 4.76
C VAL A 15 -9.89 -1.76 3.32
N GLN A 16 -10.74 -2.13 2.35
CA GLN A 16 -10.39 -2.09 0.94
C GLN A 16 -10.17 -0.66 0.45
N GLU A 17 -11.02 0.29 0.86
CA GLU A 17 -10.88 1.70 0.50
C GLU A 17 -9.56 2.29 1.02
N GLU A 18 -9.20 2.01 2.26
CA GLU A 18 -7.95 2.51 2.84
C GLU A 18 -6.73 1.85 2.17
N ALA A 19 -6.79 0.56 1.87
CA ALA A 19 -5.73 -0.12 1.14
C ALA A 19 -5.53 0.48 -0.27
N VAL A 20 -6.61 0.87 -0.95
CA VAL A 20 -6.55 1.56 -2.25
C VAL A 20 -5.94 2.96 -2.11
N LYS A 21 -6.28 3.72 -1.07
CA LYS A 21 -5.69 5.04 -0.80
C LYS A 21 -4.19 4.94 -0.49
N ALA A 22 -3.81 4.03 0.41
CA ALA A 22 -2.41 3.76 0.73
C ALA A 22 -1.61 3.36 -0.52
N LEU A 23 -2.19 2.50 -1.37
CA LEU A 23 -1.62 2.15 -2.67
C LEU A 23 -1.42 3.39 -3.57
N ALA A 24 -2.44 4.25 -3.70
CA ALA A 24 -2.36 5.44 -4.54
C ALA A 24 -1.27 6.43 -4.07
N ASP A 25 -1.19 6.65 -2.75
CA ASP A 25 -0.17 7.52 -2.15
C ASP A 25 1.24 6.97 -2.35
N MET A 26 1.42 5.66 -2.16
CA MET A 26 2.68 4.97 -2.40
C MET A 26 3.11 5.07 -3.87
N VAL A 27 2.20 4.85 -4.82
CA VAL A 27 2.45 4.99 -6.27
C VAL A 27 2.84 6.43 -6.63
N HIS A 28 2.11 7.41 -6.11
CA HIS A 28 2.40 8.82 -6.34
C HIS A 28 3.76 9.25 -5.77
N GLY A 29 4.14 8.73 -4.60
CA GLY A 29 5.47 8.95 -4.02
C GLY A 29 6.59 8.28 -4.82
N ALA A 30 6.34 7.07 -5.31
CA ALA A 30 7.25 6.27 -6.13
C ALA A 30 7.59 6.93 -7.47
N GLY A 31 6.58 7.48 -8.17
CA GLY A 31 6.77 8.17 -9.44
C GLY A 31 7.71 9.39 -9.38
N LYS A 32 7.92 9.96 -8.18
CA LYS A 32 8.84 11.08 -7.96
C LYS A 32 10.31 10.65 -7.79
N LYS A 33 10.59 9.38 -7.45
CA LYS A 33 11.90 9.01 -6.90
C LYS A 33 12.88 8.31 -7.82
N SER A 34 12.53 7.49 -8.81
CA SER A 34 13.52 6.96 -9.78
C SER A 34 12.96 5.89 -10.72
N ALA A 35 13.71 5.69 -11.81
CA ALA A 35 13.66 4.52 -12.66
C ALA A 35 14.00 3.22 -11.91
N GLY A 36 13.27 2.14 -12.23
CA GLY A 36 13.50 0.78 -11.71
C GLY A 36 12.25 0.14 -11.13
N LEU A 37 12.37 -1.13 -10.72
CA LEU A 37 11.26 -1.96 -10.25
C LEU A 37 10.93 -1.62 -8.81
N ILE A 38 9.71 -1.16 -8.60
CA ILE A 38 9.17 -0.79 -7.30
C ILE A 38 8.26 -1.92 -6.86
N GLN A 39 8.59 -2.55 -5.73
CA GLN A 39 7.82 -3.62 -5.13
C GLN A 39 7.20 -3.13 -3.83
N MET A 40 5.89 -3.31 -3.69
CA MET A 40 5.14 -2.85 -2.52
C MET A 40 4.15 -3.90 -2.05
N ALA A 41 3.92 -3.92 -0.74
CA ALA A 41 3.00 -4.83 -0.10
C ALA A 41 2.20 -4.09 0.97
N ILE A 42 0.89 -4.30 0.96
CA ILE A 42 -0.04 -3.87 2.01
C ILE A 42 -0.58 -5.13 2.66
N GLU A 43 -0.55 -5.16 3.99
CA GLU A 43 -1.09 -6.26 4.78
C GLU A 43 -2.16 -5.73 5.73
N ILE A 44 -3.32 -6.35 5.69
CA ILE A 44 -4.46 -6.03 6.51
C ILE A 44 -4.62 -7.17 7.51
N ARG A 45 -4.77 -6.80 8.78
CA ARG A 45 -4.88 -7.71 9.91
C ARG A 45 -6.15 -7.42 10.69
N ASP A 46 -6.76 -8.46 11.25
CA ASP A 46 -7.71 -8.37 12.37
C ASP A 46 -7.04 -8.91 13.64
N ASP A 47 -7.82 -9.09 14.71
CA ASP A 47 -7.32 -9.59 16.00
C ASP A 47 -6.78 -11.03 15.92
N ASP A 48 -7.23 -11.82 14.95
CA ASP A 48 -6.85 -13.22 14.76
C ASP A 48 -5.68 -13.38 13.77
N GLY A 49 -5.38 -12.36 12.96
CA GLY A 49 -4.19 -12.32 12.12
C GLY A 49 -4.38 -11.62 10.77
N PRO A 50 -3.49 -11.87 9.78
CA PRO A 50 -3.62 -11.26 8.47
C PRO A 50 -4.83 -11.82 7.71
N VAL A 51 -5.77 -10.94 7.38
CA VAL A 51 -7.00 -11.29 6.63
C VAL A 51 -6.88 -11.01 5.15
N MET A 52 -5.97 -10.12 4.75
CA MET A 52 -5.74 -9.79 3.35
C MET A 52 -4.31 -9.28 3.13
N GLN A 53 -3.75 -9.64 1.98
CA GLN A 53 -2.47 -9.13 1.52
C GLN A 53 -2.56 -8.71 0.07
N ILE A 54 -2.14 -7.47 -0.21
CA ILE A 54 -2.07 -6.91 -1.55
C ILE A 54 -0.60 -6.73 -1.89
N ARG A 55 -0.16 -7.39 -2.96
CA ARG A 55 1.21 -7.30 -3.47
C ARG A 55 1.15 -6.79 -4.90
N PHE A 56 2.01 -5.83 -5.21
CA PHE A 56 2.09 -5.29 -6.56
C PHE A 56 3.52 -4.79 -6.82
N ALA A 57 3.93 -4.93 -8.07
CA ALA A 57 5.22 -4.46 -8.54
C ALA A 57 5.01 -3.69 -9.84
N PHE A 58 5.70 -2.56 -9.99
CA PHE A 58 5.65 -1.79 -11.23
C PHE A 58 6.99 -1.10 -11.51
N ASP A 59 7.26 -0.89 -12.79
CA ASP A 59 8.41 -0.13 -13.27
C ASP A 59 7.93 1.24 -13.76
N VAL A 60 8.60 2.31 -13.31
CA VAL A 60 8.42 3.64 -13.90
C VAL A 60 9.59 3.91 -14.84
N VAL A 61 9.35 3.72 -16.14
CA VAL A 61 10.37 3.97 -17.17
C VAL A 61 10.09 5.31 -17.84
N ARG A 62 11.09 6.20 -17.83
CA ARG A 62 11.05 7.43 -18.63
C ARG A 62 11.40 7.11 -20.07
N LEU A 63 10.38 6.85 -20.89
CA LEU A 63 10.54 6.77 -22.34
C LEU A 63 10.64 8.20 -22.89
N ARG A 64 11.56 8.40 -23.84
CA ARG A 64 11.90 9.73 -24.39
C ARG A 64 10.70 10.46 -24.95
#